data_AF-A0A497AIZ7-F1
#
_entry.id   AF-A0A497AIZ7-F1
#
_cell.length_a   1.000
_cell.length_b   1.000
_cell.length_c   1.000
_cell.angle_alpha   90.00
_cell.angle_beta   90.00
_cell.angle_gamma   90.00
#
_symmetry.space_group_name_H-M   'P 1'
#
loop_
_entity.id
_entity.type
_entity.pdbx_description
1 polymer ?
#
loop_
_entity_poly.entity_id
_entity_poly.type
_entity_poly.pdbx_seq_one_letter_code
_entity_poly.pdbx_strand_id
1 'polypeptide(L)'
;PYIRIIKSRRPYRRSPFAKEPEPLVDVLENGEIITVVAQLPGFKREEINVHVKGSRLIISASTMDKRYYKNLKLPAEVETKPIYNSYKNGVLELRFRKLVEKKVIVNEG
;
A
#
# COMPACT_ATOMS: atom_id res chain seq x y z
N PRO A 1 -45.82 -32.97 -11.02
CA PRO A 1 -44.51 -33.37 -10.46
C PRO A 1 -43.42 -32.32 -10.75
N TYR A 2 -43.02 -31.62 -9.69
CA TYR A 2 -41.82 -30.80 -9.46
C TYR A 2 -41.07 -30.15 -10.63
N ILE A 3 -41.30 -28.84 -10.79
CA ILE A 3 -40.33 -27.90 -11.35
C ILE A 3 -39.20 -27.73 -10.33
N ARG A 4 -37.99 -28.22 -10.63
CA ARG A 4 -36.79 -27.94 -9.83
C ARG A 4 -36.18 -26.62 -10.32
N ILE A 5 -36.57 -25.52 -9.69
CA ILE A 5 -35.88 -24.22 -9.87
C ILE A 5 -34.50 -24.37 -9.21
N ILE A 6 -33.51 -24.72 -10.01
CA ILE A 6 -32.11 -24.57 -9.63
C ILE A 6 -31.89 -23.05 -9.57
N LYS A 7 -31.83 -22.48 -8.36
CA LYS A 7 -31.34 -21.12 -8.14
C LYS A 7 -29.87 -21.09 -8.55
N SER A 8 -29.60 -21.03 -9.84
CA SER A 8 -28.30 -20.64 -10.36
C SER A 8 -28.10 -19.19 -9.90
N ARG A 9 -27.34 -19.06 -8.81
CA ARG A 9 -26.70 -17.81 -8.42
C ARG A 9 -25.94 -17.37 -9.66
N ARG A 10 -26.52 -16.46 -10.45
CA ARG A 10 -25.83 -15.83 -11.56
C ARG A 10 -24.57 -15.23 -10.95
N PRO A 11 -23.35 -15.73 -11.27
CA PRO A 11 -22.17 -15.02 -10.85
C PRO A 11 -22.32 -13.63 -11.44
N TYR A 12 -22.22 -12.63 -10.57
CA TYR A 12 -22.23 -11.23 -10.93
C TYR A 12 -21.26 -11.07 -12.12
N ARG A 13 -21.80 -10.95 -13.32
CA ARG A 13 -21.05 -10.67 -14.55
C ARG A 13 -20.50 -9.26 -14.33
N ARG A 14 -19.34 -9.15 -13.67
CA ARG A 14 -18.53 -7.94 -13.73
C ARG A 14 -18.30 -7.69 -15.20
N SER A 15 -18.83 -6.58 -15.68
CA SER A 15 -18.51 -6.09 -17.01
C SER A 15 -16.98 -6.14 -17.15
N PRO A 16 -16.41 -6.69 -18.23
CA PRO A 16 -14.97 -6.60 -18.49
C PRO A 16 -14.48 -5.14 -18.60
N PHE A 17 -15.40 -4.18 -18.60
CA PHE A 17 -15.15 -2.74 -18.61
C PHE A 17 -15.24 -2.07 -17.23
N ALA A 18 -15.62 -2.79 -16.17
CA ALA A 18 -15.63 -2.24 -14.82
C ALA A 18 -14.20 -2.24 -14.25
N LYS A 19 -13.46 -1.15 -14.51
CA LYS A 19 -12.18 -0.89 -13.84
C LYS A 19 -12.46 -0.83 -12.33
N GLU A 20 -11.91 -1.77 -11.56
CA GLU A 20 -11.99 -1.67 -10.10
C GLU A 20 -11.39 -0.32 -9.70
N PRO A 21 -12.05 0.45 -8.81
CA PRO A 21 -11.51 1.72 -8.38
C PRO A 21 -10.12 1.51 -7.77
N GLU A 22 -9.19 2.40 -8.11
CA GLU A 22 -7.86 2.37 -7.52
C GLU A 22 -7.99 2.56 -6.00
N PRO A 23 -7.37 1.69 -5.20
CA PRO A 23 -7.40 1.84 -3.75
C PRO A 23 -6.77 3.15 -3.28
N LEU A 24 -7.35 3.72 -2.22
CA LEU A 24 -6.90 4.99 -1.63
C LEU A 24 -5.56 4.83 -0.94
N VAL A 25 -4.73 5.88 -1.04
CA VAL A 25 -3.50 6.02 -0.28
C VAL A 25 -3.37 7.42 0.25
N ASP A 26 -3.16 7.52 1.56
CA ASP A 26 -2.93 8.77 2.27
C ASP A 26 -1.51 8.80 2.84
N VAL A 27 -0.90 9.99 2.81
CA VAL A 27 0.43 10.25 3.37
C VAL A 27 0.30 11.37 4.39
N LEU A 28 0.67 11.09 5.63
CA LEU A 28 0.58 12.01 6.77
C LEU A 28 1.98 12.27 7.32
N GLU A 29 2.29 13.53 7.61
CA GLU A 29 3.60 13.95 8.09
C GLU A 29 3.48 14.57 9.49
N ASN A 30 4.08 13.91 10.48
CA ASN A 30 4.06 14.32 11.87
C ASN A 30 5.49 14.41 12.42
N GLY A 31 6.08 15.60 12.41
CA GLY A 31 7.44 15.83 12.91
C GLY A 31 8.47 14.99 12.14
N GLU A 32 9.15 14.06 12.82
CA GLU A 32 10.13 13.15 12.22
C GLU A 32 9.52 11.91 11.55
N ILE A 33 8.20 11.70 11.69
CA ILE A 33 7.53 10.48 11.24
C ILE A 33 6.65 10.77 10.02
N ILE A 34 6.80 9.94 8.99
CA ILE A 34 5.90 9.89 7.84
C ILE A 34 5.07 8.61 7.96
N THR A 35 3.75 8.75 7.97
CA THR A 35 2.79 7.64 7.99
C THR A 35 2.14 7.50 6.63
N VAL A 36 2.13 6.29 6.08
CA VAL A 36 1.44 5.95 4.83
C VAL A 36 0.36 4.93 5.14
N VAL A 37 -0.87 5.24 4.75
CA VAL A 37 -2.03 4.36 4.90
C VAL A 37 -2.55 4.02 3.51
N ALA A 38 -2.55 2.74 3.16
CA ALA A 38 -3.01 2.26 1.87
C ALA A 38 -4.11 1.20 2.03
N GLN A 39 -5.23 1.39 1.35
CA GLN A 39 -6.25 0.35 1.25
C GLN A 39 -5.82 -0.68 0.22
N LEU A 40 -5.83 -1.96 0.58
CA LEU A 40 -5.48 -3.09 -0.28
C LEU A 40 -6.45 -4.26 -0.01
N PRO A 41 -7.77 -4.10 -0.21
CA PRO A 41 -8.72 -5.17 0.04
C PRO A 41 -8.57 -6.30 -0.99
N GLY A 42 -8.64 -7.53 -0.49
CA GLY A 42 -8.54 -8.75 -1.31
C GLY A 42 -7.12 -9.25 -1.56
N PHE A 43 -6.11 -8.63 -0.95
CA PHE A 43 -4.74 -9.15 -0.92
C PHE A 43 -4.45 -9.81 0.43
N LYS A 44 -3.50 -10.75 0.43
CA LYS A 44 -2.88 -11.27 1.64
C LYS A 44 -1.59 -10.52 1.92
N ARG A 45 -1.08 -10.61 3.15
CA ARG A 45 0.13 -9.88 3.55
C ARG A 45 1.34 -10.30 2.71
N GLU A 46 1.44 -11.58 2.38
CA GLU A 46 2.55 -12.18 1.64
C GLU A 46 2.55 -11.76 0.16
N GLU A 47 1.41 -11.27 -0.35
CA GLU A 47 1.25 -10.80 -1.71
C GLU A 47 1.63 -9.31 -1.86
N ILE A 48 1.83 -8.61 -0.74
CA ILE A 48 2.13 -7.18 -0.69
C ILE A 48 3.63 -6.97 -0.56
N ASN A 49 4.19 -6.18 -1.46
CA ASN A 49 5.58 -5.78 -1.49
C ASN A 49 5.71 -4.27 -1.29
N VAL A 50 6.64 -3.88 -0.44
CA VAL A 50 6.93 -2.49 -0.10
C VAL A 50 8.40 -2.23 -0.35
N HIS A 51 8.70 -1.19 -1.14
CA HIS A 51 10.06 -0.80 -1.46
C HIS A 51 10.25 0.71 -1.30
N VAL A 52 11.33 1.10 -0.64
CA VAL A 52 11.70 2.50 -0.43
C VAL A 52 13.00 2.80 -1.17
N LYS A 53 13.04 3.91 -1.89
CA LYS A 53 14.24 4.45 -2.53
C LYS A 53 14.30 5.97 -2.34
N GLY A 54 15.12 6.42 -1.39
CA GLY A 54 15.20 7.84 -1.00
C GLY A 54 13.84 8.34 -0.49
N SER A 55 13.28 9.34 -1.18
CA SER A 55 11.94 9.89 -0.92
C SER A 55 10.81 9.23 -1.73
N ARG A 56 11.02 8.04 -2.31
CA ARG A 56 9.98 7.29 -3.03
C ARG A 56 9.59 6.02 -2.30
N LEU A 57 8.28 5.81 -2.16
CA LEU A 57 7.69 4.58 -1.67
C LEU A 57 6.93 3.90 -2.80
N ILE A 58 7.23 2.63 -3.04
CA ILE A 58 6.56 1.77 -4.01
C ILE A 58 5.82 0.69 -3.24
N ILE A 59 4.51 0.59 -3.47
CA ILE A 59 3.65 -0.45 -2.92
C ILE A 59 3.11 -1.25 -4.10
N SER A 60 3.35 -2.56 -4.12
CA SER A 60 2.80 -3.44 -5.14
C SER A 60 2.13 -4.66 -4.49
N ALA A 61 1.08 -5.17 -5.11
CA ALA A 61 0.44 -6.42 -4.71
C ALA A 61 -0.12 -7.16 -5.92
N SER A 62 -0.06 -8.49 -5.92
CA SER A 62 -0.54 -9.29 -7.05
C SER A 62 -1.15 -10.60 -6.59
N THR A 63 -2.35 -10.89 -7.11
CA THR A 63 -3.01 -12.21 -7.09
C THR A 63 -3.18 -12.70 -8.53
N MET A 64 -3.87 -13.83 -8.72
CA MET A 64 -4.25 -14.30 -10.06
C MET A 64 -5.25 -13.36 -10.74
N ASP A 65 -6.16 -12.76 -9.97
CA ASP A 65 -7.30 -12.01 -10.51
C ASP A 65 -7.12 -10.48 -10.44
N LYS A 66 -6.16 -10.01 -9.63
CA LYS A 66 -6.01 -8.58 -9.31
C LYS A 66 -4.54 -8.19 -9.13
N ARG A 67 -4.20 -6.97 -9.57
CA ARG A 67 -2.90 -6.35 -9.33
C ARG A 67 -3.05 -4.92 -8.83
N TYR A 68 -2.12 -4.51 -7.99
CA TYR A 68 -1.98 -3.16 -7.48
C TYR A 68 -0.54 -2.71 -7.64
N TYR A 69 -0.36 -1.46 -8.05
CA TYR A 69 0.95 -0.81 -8.09
C TYR A 69 0.76 0.68 -7.81
N LYS A 70 1.53 1.21 -6.87
CA LYS A 70 1.58 2.64 -6.58
C LYS A 70 3.01 3.07 -6.33
N ASN A 71 3.40 4.17 -6.97
CA ASN A 71 4.65 4.86 -6.74
C ASN A 71 4.31 6.23 -6.17
N LEU A 72 4.74 6.49 -4.94
CA LEU A 72 4.40 7.66 -4.15
C LEU A 72 5.66 8.44 -3.87
N LYS A 73 5.60 9.76 -4.06
CA LYS A 73 6.62 10.68 -3.55
C LYS A 73 6.28 10.98 -2.09
N LEU A 74 7.20 10.65 -1.18
CA LEU A 74 7.14 11.02 0.22
C LEU A 74 7.61 12.49 0.39
N PRO A 75 7.15 13.19 1.44
CA PRO A 75 7.53 14.58 1.68
C PRO A 75 9.02 14.75 2.04
N ALA A 76 9.69 13.69 2.49
CA ALA A 76 11.12 13.66 2.76
C ALA A 76 11.73 12.28 2.47
N GLU A 77 13.05 12.19 2.44
CA GLU A 77 13.74 10.91 2.47
C GLU A 77 13.54 10.20 3.81
N VAL A 78 13.44 8.89 3.77
CA VAL A 78 13.17 8.07 4.95
C VAL A 78 14.09 6.87 5.03
N GLU A 79 14.22 6.31 6.24
CA GLU A 79 14.85 5.01 6.43
C GLU A 79 14.15 3.94 5.57
N THR A 80 14.92 3.01 5.02
CA THR A 80 14.39 1.99 4.10
C THR A 80 13.45 1.00 4.77
N LYS A 81 13.64 0.74 6.07
CA LYS A 81 12.78 -0.13 6.87
C LYS A 81 11.80 0.73 7.67
N PRO A 82 10.49 0.41 7.66
CA PRO A 82 9.53 1.10 8.49
C PRO A 82 9.77 0.77 9.97
N ILE A 83 9.63 1.77 10.85
CA ILE A 83 9.66 1.58 12.31
C ILE A 83 8.40 0.89 12.83
N TYR A 84 7.32 0.95 12.05
CA TYR A 84 6.06 0.27 12.33
C TYR A 84 5.37 -0.14 11.03
N ASN A 85 4.80 -1.34 11.02
CA ASN A 85 3.91 -1.77 9.94
C ASN A 85 2.75 -2.61 10.49
N SER A 86 1.57 -2.47 9.89
CA SER A 86 0.39 -3.28 10.17
C SER A 86 -0.38 -3.57 8.89
N TYR A 87 -0.98 -4.75 8.80
CA TYR A 87 -1.96 -5.06 7.76
C TYR A 87 -3.16 -5.75 8.39
N LYS A 88 -4.28 -5.03 8.47
CA LYS A 88 -5.51 -5.50 9.13
C LYS A 88 -6.72 -5.08 8.32
N ASN A 89 -7.66 -5.99 8.11
CA ASN A 89 -8.91 -5.74 7.39
C ASN A 89 -8.73 -5.05 6.02
N GLY A 90 -7.67 -5.42 5.29
CA GLY A 90 -7.37 -4.83 4.00
C GLY A 90 -6.76 -3.44 4.04
N VAL A 91 -6.26 -2.97 5.19
CA VAL A 91 -5.59 -1.67 5.31
C VAL A 91 -4.15 -1.89 5.75
N LEU A 92 -3.20 -1.39 4.95
CA LEU A 92 -1.77 -1.35 5.23
C LEU A 92 -1.43 0.00 5.86
N GLU A 93 -0.83 -0.03 7.04
CA GLU A 93 -0.23 1.15 7.68
C GLU A 93 1.28 0.96 7.77
N LEU A 94 2.03 1.95 7.32
CA LEU A 94 3.49 2.01 7.39
C LEU A 94 3.89 3.32 8.07
N ARG A 95 4.83 3.27 9.01
CA ARG A 95 5.45 4.47 9.58
C ARG A 95 6.94 4.43 9.36
N PHE A 96 7.47 5.51 8.84
CA PHE A 96 8.88 5.68 8.52
C PHE A 96 9.45 6.87 9.30
N ARG A 97 10.71 6.74 9.72
CA ARG A 97 11.47 7.87 10.25
C ARG A 97 12.16 8.60 9.10
N LYS A 98 12.07 9.92 9.10
CA LYS A 98 12.79 10.78 8.16
C LYS A 98 14.29 10.62 8.36
N LEU A 99 15.04 10.63 7.27
CA LEU A 99 16.48 10.83 7.34
C LEU A 99 16.72 12.30 7.63
N VAL A 100 17.10 12.60 8.88
CA VAL A 100 17.63 13.93 9.22
C VAL A 100 19.00 14.01 8.57
N GLU A 101 19.28 15.03 7.76
CA GLU A 101 20.63 15.27 7.27
C GLU A 101 21.57 15.34 8.49
N LYS A 102 22.50 14.39 8.59
CA LYS A 102 23.62 14.54 9.52
C LYS A 102 24.40 15.76 9.02
N LYS A 103 24.26 16.91 9.68
CA LYS A 103 25.26 17.97 9.58
C LYS A 103 26.60 17.36 9.98
N VAL A 104 27.43 17.02 9.01
CA VAL A 104 28.81 16.66 9.24
C VAL A 104 29.47 17.95 9.74
N ILE A 105 29.69 18.05 11.05
CA ILE A 105 30.55 19.08 11.62
C ILE A 105 31.98 18.61 11.33
N VAL A 106 32.56 19.03 10.22
CA VAL A 106 34.01 18.95 10.03
C VAL A 106 34.62 20.06 10.90
N ASN A 107 35.19 19.66 12.03
CA ASN A 107 36.10 20.53 12.75
C ASN A 107 37.43 20.50 11.98
N GLU A 108 37.65 21.50 11.14
CA GLU A 108 38.99 21.80 10.62
C GLU A 108 39.77 22.42 11.78
N GLY A 109 40.78 21.68 12.26
CA GLY A 109 41.77 22.15 13.23
C GLY A 109 43.02 22.65 12.53
#